data_AF-A0A966V8M6-F1
#
_entry.id   AF-A0A966V8M6-F1
#
_cell.length_a   1.000
_cell.length_b   1.000
_cell.length_c   1.000
_cell.angle_alpha   90.00
_cell.angle_beta   90.00
_cell.angle_gamma   90.00
#
_symmetry.space_group_name_H-M   'P 1'
#
loop_
_entity.id
_entity.type
_entity.pdbx_description
1 polymer ?
#
loop_
_entity_poly.entity_id
_entity_poly.type
_entity_poly.pdbx_seq_one_letter_code
_entity_poly.pdbx_strand_id
1 'polypeptide(L)'
;MDRGYPYWAVGEGCLVGEIKMSHVNFQDAAHSAAKEVADLVIRKQKDYGPKNILNSVVQPELAIAVRLNDKLARLANLVQSGKTPENESLQDTADDIIGYGLVLKLVLNKEFELPMKKDK
;
A
#
# COMPACT_ATOMS: atom_id res chain seq x y z
N MET A 1 -3.49 -60.81 4.19
CA MET A 1 -4.86 -60.30 4.04
C MET A 1 -4.77 -58.87 3.59
N ASP A 2 -5.28 -58.68 2.40
CA ASP A 2 -5.24 -57.53 1.53
C ASP A 2 -6.18 -56.43 2.03
N ARG A 3 -5.72 -55.18 2.13
CA ARG A 3 -6.58 -53.99 2.13
C ARG A 3 -5.82 -52.80 1.52
N GLY A 4 -5.90 -52.71 0.21
CA GLY A 4 -5.42 -51.59 -0.58
C GLY A 4 -6.09 -50.26 -0.20
N TYR A 5 -5.28 -49.20 -0.14
CA TYR A 5 -5.78 -47.82 -0.12
C TYR A 5 -6.29 -47.47 -1.52
N PRO A 6 -7.49 -46.86 -1.67
CA PRO A 6 -8.04 -46.60 -2.99
C PRO A 6 -7.44 -45.33 -3.60
N TYR A 7 -7.35 -45.30 -4.93
CA TYR A 7 -6.80 -44.25 -5.77
C TYR A 7 -7.77 -43.04 -5.91
N TRP A 8 -8.08 -42.37 -4.81
CA TRP A 8 -8.83 -41.08 -4.81
C TRP A 8 -8.09 -39.96 -4.08
N ALA A 9 -6.79 -40.14 -3.83
CA ALA A 9 -5.92 -39.15 -3.24
C ALA A 9 -5.61 -37.96 -4.18
N VAL A 10 -6.63 -37.23 -4.65
CA VAL A 10 -6.56 -35.80 -5.02
C VAL A 10 -7.98 -35.25 -4.88
N GLY A 11 -8.35 -34.86 -3.67
CA GLY A 11 -9.65 -34.30 -3.35
C GLY A 11 -9.46 -33.19 -2.33
N GLU A 12 -9.58 -31.97 -2.83
CA GLU A 12 -9.55 -30.66 -2.20
C GLU A 12 -9.87 -30.62 -0.69
N GLY A 13 -9.00 -29.94 0.07
CA GLY A 13 -9.32 -29.46 1.42
C GLY A 13 -8.37 -29.93 2.50
N CYS A 14 -7.15 -29.38 2.53
CA CYS A 14 -6.32 -29.43 3.74
C CYS A 14 -6.82 -28.36 4.72
N LEU A 15 -7.68 -28.75 5.66
CA LEU A 15 -8.07 -27.89 6.78
C LEU A 15 -6.95 -27.91 7.82
N VAL A 16 -6.10 -26.88 7.80
CA VAL A 16 -5.18 -26.54 8.88
C VAL A 16 -5.49 -25.12 9.34
N GLY A 17 -6.27 -25.00 10.43
CA GLY A 17 -6.46 -23.77 11.20
C GLY A 17 -7.22 -22.66 10.49
N GLU A 18 -8.24 -22.09 11.14
CA GLU A 18 -9.00 -20.94 10.63
C GLU A 18 -8.14 -19.66 10.57
N ILE A 19 -7.27 -19.56 9.57
CA ILE A 19 -6.80 -18.29 9.05
C ILE A 19 -7.63 -18.06 7.80
N LYS A 20 -8.61 -17.14 7.86
CA LYS A 20 -9.25 -16.64 6.64
C LYS A 20 -8.17 -15.97 5.80
N MET A 21 -7.59 -16.71 4.86
CA MET A 21 -6.68 -16.14 3.88
C MET A 21 -7.49 -15.18 3.02
N SER A 22 -7.24 -13.87 3.14
CA SER A 22 -7.98 -12.85 2.38
C SER A 22 -7.66 -12.91 0.88
N HIS A 23 -6.52 -13.49 0.51
CA HIS A 23 -6.05 -13.65 -0.86
C HIS A 23 -5.50 -15.06 -1.09
N VAL A 24 -5.70 -15.57 -2.31
CA VAL A 24 -5.30 -16.95 -2.69
C VAL A 24 -3.85 -16.99 -3.18
N ASN A 25 -3.33 -15.89 -3.73
CA ASN A 25 -1.98 -15.79 -4.26
C ASN A 25 -1.35 -14.40 -4.00
N PHE A 26 -0.04 -14.29 -4.23
CA PHE A 26 0.73 -13.05 -4.03
C PHE A 26 0.27 -11.91 -4.94
N GLN A 27 -0.10 -12.20 -6.19
CA GLN A 27 -0.53 -11.20 -7.16
C GLN A 27 -1.79 -10.48 -6.68
N ASP A 28 -2.76 -11.24 -6.17
CA ASP A 28 -4.00 -10.69 -5.62
C ASP A 28 -3.73 -9.78 -4.41
N ALA A 29 -2.85 -10.22 -3.51
CA ALA A 29 -2.46 -9.42 -2.34
C ALA A 29 -1.73 -8.13 -2.75
N ALA A 30 -0.79 -8.22 -3.69
CA ALA A 30 -0.04 -7.07 -4.18
C ALA A 30 -0.95 -6.05 -4.90
N HIS A 31 -1.90 -6.54 -5.71
CA HIS A 31 -2.89 -5.68 -6.35
C HIS A 31 -3.85 -5.04 -5.35
N SER A 32 -4.32 -5.77 -4.34
CA SER A 32 -5.17 -5.21 -3.29
C SER A 32 -4.47 -4.08 -2.53
N ALA A 33 -3.23 -4.33 -2.08
CA ALA A 33 -2.44 -3.32 -1.37
C ALA A 33 -2.20 -2.06 -2.23
N ALA A 34 -1.82 -2.23 -3.50
CA ALA A 34 -1.64 -1.10 -4.40
C ALA A 34 -2.94 -0.31 -4.64
N LYS A 35 -4.08 -1.02 -4.74
CA LYS A 35 -5.40 -0.40 -4.89
C LYS A 35 -5.80 0.39 -3.65
N GLU A 36 -5.61 -0.16 -2.46
CA GLU A 36 -5.92 0.50 -1.19
C GLU A 36 -5.14 1.81 -1.03
N VAL A 37 -3.84 1.80 -1.35
CA VAL A 37 -3.02 3.02 -1.32
C VAL A 37 -3.46 4.01 -2.40
N ALA A 38 -3.81 3.54 -3.61
CA ALA A 38 -4.34 4.41 -4.65
C ALA A 38 -5.64 5.10 -4.21
N ASP A 39 -6.56 4.34 -3.60
CA ASP A 39 -7.83 4.87 -3.07
C ASP A 39 -7.56 5.91 -1.95
N LEU A 40 -6.54 5.68 -1.10
CA LEU A 40 -6.10 6.64 -0.09
C LEU A 40 -5.53 7.93 -0.70
N VAL A 41 -4.69 7.83 -1.74
CA VAL A 41 -4.16 8.99 -2.47
C VAL A 41 -5.28 9.78 -3.14
N ILE A 42 -6.27 9.10 -3.75
CA ILE A 42 -7.44 9.72 -4.36
C ILE A 42 -8.25 10.50 -3.32
N ARG A 43 -8.53 9.90 -2.16
CA ARG A 43 -9.23 10.58 -1.05
C ARG A 43 -8.49 11.84 -0.62
N LYS A 44 -7.18 11.74 -0.33
CA LYS A 44 -6.34 12.89 0.04
C LYS A 44 -6.37 13.98 -1.04
N GLN A 45 -6.27 13.61 -2.32
CA GLN A 45 -6.35 14.58 -3.43
C GLN A 45 -7.72 15.26 -3.52
N LYS A 46 -8.81 14.56 -3.20
CA LYS A 46 -10.18 15.12 -3.16
C LYS A 46 -10.33 16.14 -2.02
N ASP A 47 -9.72 15.88 -0.86
CA ASP A 47 -9.80 16.74 0.33
C ASP A 47 -8.91 17.99 0.23
N TYR A 48 -7.71 17.83 -0.32
CA TYR A 48 -6.66 18.85 -0.31
C TYR A 48 -6.46 19.57 -1.64
N GLY A 49 -6.83 18.93 -2.75
CA GLY A 49 -6.50 19.36 -4.10
C GLY A 49 -5.00 19.23 -4.44
N PRO A 50 -4.64 19.42 -5.72
CA PRO A 50 -3.27 19.23 -6.22
C PRO A 50 -2.26 20.23 -5.64
N LYS A 51 -2.74 21.39 -5.16
CA LYS A 51 -1.91 22.49 -4.68
C LYS A 51 -1.07 22.15 -3.45
N ASN A 52 -1.45 21.16 -2.65
CA ASN A 52 -0.71 20.81 -1.43
C ASN A 52 0.67 20.18 -1.69
N ILE A 53 0.87 19.60 -2.88
CA ILE A 53 2.17 19.09 -3.31
C ILE A 53 2.82 20.07 -4.29
N LEU A 54 2.03 20.65 -5.19
CA LEU A 54 2.55 21.45 -6.30
C LEU A 54 2.91 22.90 -5.91
N ASN A 55 2.29 23.49 -4.88
CA ASN A 55 2.65 24.83 -4.39
C ASN A 55 3.83 24.82 -3.41
N SER A 56 4.68 23.80 -3.46
CA SER A 56 5.91 23.82 -2.67
C SER A 56 6.79 25.01 -3.08
N VAL A 57 7.50 25.59 -2.11
CA VAL A 57 8.51 26.64 -2.35
C VAL A 57 9.68 26.10 -3.20
N VAL A 58 9.84 24.77 -3.21
CA VAL A 58 10.81 24.03 -4.04
C VAL A 58 10.10 23.22 -5.13
N GLN A 59 10.87 22.65 -6.06
CA GLN A 59 10.35 21.71 -7.06
C GLN A 59 9.55 20.56 -6.40
N PRO A 60 8.37 20.19 -6.91
CA PRO A 60 7.50 19.18 -6.31
C PRO A 60 8.20 17.85 -6.02
N GLU A 61 9.10 17.41 -6.90
CA GLU A 61 9.90 16.18 -6.76
C GLU A 61 10.78 16.24 -5.51
N LEU A 62 11.42 17.39 -5.26
CA LEU A 62 12.25 17.58 -4.07
C LEU A 62 11.39 17.62 -2.80
N ALA A 63 10.21 18.26 -2.87
CA ALA A 63 9.26 18.28 -1.76
C ALA A 63 8.78 16.87 -1.40
N ILE A 64 8.55 16.01 -2.40
CA ILE A 64 8.18 14.62 -2.19
C ILE A 64 9.37 13.82 -1.64
N ALA A 65 10.59 14.04 -2.15
CA ALA A 65 11.79 13.37 -1.66
C ALA A 65 12.05 13.62 -0.17
N VAL A 66 11.88 14.87 0.30
CA VAL A 66 11.99 15.21 1.73
C VAL A 66 10.96 14.44 2.56
N ARG A 67 9.70 14.41 2.12
CA ARG A 67 8.63 13.69 2.83
C ARG A 67 8.86 12.16 2.85
N LEU A 68 9.36 11.59 1.75
CA LEU A 68 9.78 10.19 1.70
C LEU A 68 10.91 9.91 2.69
N ASN A 69 11.90 10.80 2.76
CA ASN A 69 13.00 10.67 3.71
C ASN A 69 12.50 10.66 5.16
N ASP A 70 11.58 11.54 5.52
CA ASP A 70 10.96 11.56 6.86
C ASP A 70 10.27 10.23 7.19
N LYS A 71 9.56 9.64 6.22
CA LYS A 71 8.86 8.36 6.40
C LYS A 71 9.82 7.18 6.47
N LEU A 72 10.92 7.19 5.71
CA LEU A 72 11.99 6.19 5.82
C LEU A 72 12.72 6.27 7.16
N ALA A 73 13.01 7.48 7.65
CA ALA A 73 13.61 7.67 8.96
C ALA A 73 12.68 7.17 10.08
N ARG A 74 11.37 7.44 9.97
CA ARG A 74 10.35 6.87 10.87
C ARG A 74 10.36 5.35 10.85
N LEU A 75 10.33 4.74 9.66
CA LEU A 75 10.37 3.29 9.50
C LEU A 75 11.60 2.69 10.18
N ALA A 76 12.79 3.27 9.94
CA ALA A 76 14.03 2.82 10.56
C ALA A 76 13.96 2.88 12.10
N ASN A 77 13.41 3.95 12.66
CA ASN A 77 13.24 4.12 14.10
C ASN A 77 12.27 3.08 14.70
N LEU A 78 11.15 2.81 14.05
CA LEU A 78 10.17 1.82 14.52
C LEU A 78 10.75 0.40 14.48
N VAL A 79 11.46 0.04 13.40
CA VAL A 79 12.12 -1.27 13.28
C VAL A 79 13.23 -1.44 14.32
N GLN A 80 14.05 -0.42 14.56
CA GLN A 80 15.16 -0.50 15.52
C GLN A 80 14.71 -0.46 16.98
N SER A 81 13.68 0.31 17.30
CA SER A 81 13.24 0.47 18.69
C SER A 81 12.51 -0.74 19.24
N GLY A 82 11.90 -1.57 18.39
CA GLY A 82 11.10 -2.73 18.81
C GLY A 82 9.89 -2.38 19.68
N LYS A 83 9.59 -1.09 19.83
CA LYS A 83 8.48 -0.58 20.65
C LYS A 83 7.20 -0.61 19.83
N THR A 84 6.09 -0.90 20.50
CA THR A 84 4.76 -0.75 19.91
C THR A 84 4.54 0.72 19.54
N PRO A 85 4.22 1.05 18.27
CA PRO A 85 4.00 2.43 17.86
C PRO A 85 2.77 3.02 18.58
N GLU A 86 2.90 4.18 19.24
CA GLU A 86 1.77 4.81 19.95
C GLU A 86 0.85 5.64 19.05
N ASN A 87 1.37 6.20 17.94
CA ASN A 87 0.63 7.18 17.13
C ASN A 87 0.41 6.82 15.65
N GLU A 88 1.29 6.04 15.02
CA GLU A 88 1.19 5.67 13.59
C GLU A 88 1.86 4.30 13.44
N SER A 89 1.17 3.32 12.88
CA SER A 89 1.67 1.95 12.78
C SER A 89 2.77 1.80 11.72
N LEU A 90 3.44 0.64 11.72
CA LEU A 90 4.36 0.26 10.64
C LEU A 90 3.64 0.14 9.29
N GLN A 91 2.37 -0.32 9.31
CA GLN A 91 1.55 -0.44 8.11
C GLN A 91 1.20 0.94 7.53
N ASP A 92 0.77 1.88 8.39
CA ASP A 92 0.50 3.27 7.95
C ASP A 92 1.76 3.92 7.34
N THR A 93 2.94 3.64 7.93
CA THR A 93 4.21 4.15 7.41
C THR A 93 4.54 3.56 6.04
N ALA A 94 4.25 2.27 5.81
CA ALA A 94 4.43 1.63 4.52
C ALA A 94 3.47 2.23 3.47
N ASP A 95 2.20 2.42 3.81
CA ASP A 95 1.19 3.02 2.94
C ASP A 95 1.56 4.45 2.54
N ASP A 96 2.11 5.25 3.45
CA ASP A 96 2.60 6.59 3.14
C ASP A 96 3.79 6.56 2.17
N ILE A 97 4.74 5.63 2.34
CA ILE A 97 5.88 5.48 1.42
C ILE A 97 5.39 5.14 0.02
N ILE A 98 4.48 4.15 -0.09
CA ILE A 98 3.88 3.76 -1.37
C ILE A 98 3.10 4.94 -1.95
N GLY A 99 2.32 5.65 -1.13
CA GLY A 99 1.52 6.79 -1.53
C GLY A 99 2.36 7.94 -2.09
N TYR A 100 3.45 8.31 -1.42
CA TYR A 100 4.37 9.33 -1.94
C TYR A 100 5.11 8.87 -3.20
N GLY A 101 5.45 7.58 -3.31
CA GLY A 101 5.99 7.00 -4.55
C GLY A 101 5.01 7.10 -5.72
N LEU A 102 3.72 6.84 -5.47
CA LEU A 102 2.65 6.99 -6.46
C LEU A 102 2.47 8.45 -6.88
N VAL A 103 2.44 9.38 -5.91
CA VAL A 103 2.35 10.82 -6.20
C VAL A 103 3.56 11.28 -7.03
N LEU A 104 4.78 10.86 -6.68
CA LEU A 104 5.98 11.18 -7.45
C LEU A 104 5.86 10.71 -8.90
N LYS A 105 5.41 9.46 -9.11
CA LYS A 105 5.19 8.92 -10.46
C LYS A 105 4.20 9.78 -11.26
N LEU A 106 3.08 10.17 -10.65
CA LEU A 106 2.07 11.03 -11.30
C LEU A 106 2.60 12.43 -11.62
N VAL A 107 3.42 13.01 -10.73
CA VAL A 107 4.07 14.30 -10.96
C VAL A 107 5.04 14.21 -12.14
N LEU A 108 5.91 13.19 -12.16
CA LEU A 108 6.87 12.97 -13.24
C LEU A 108 6.19 12.73 -14.59
N ASN A 109 5.04 12.05 -14.58
CA ASN A 109 4.21 11.83 -15.76
C ASN A 109 3.38 13.07 -16.18
N LYS A 110 3.36 14.14 -15.37
CA LYS A 110 2.47 15.31 -15.53
C LYS A 110 0.97 14.96 -15.48
N GLU A 111 0.62 13.93 -14.73
CA GLU A 111 -0.74 13.40 -14.59
C GLU A 111 -1.42 13.83 -13.27
N PHE A 112 -0.67 14.38 -12.32
CA PHE A 112 -1.19 14.71 -10.98
C PHE A 112 -2.29 15.81 -10.97
N GLU A 113 -2.33 16.64 -12.01
CA GLU A 113 -3.33 17.70 -12.18
C GLU A 113 -4.54 17.28 -13.02
N LEU A 114 -4.58 16.03 -13.50
CA LEU A 114 -5.70 15.56 -14.30
C LEU A 114 -7.01 15.64 -13.49
N PRO A 115 -8.13 16.00 -14.15
CA PRO A 115 -9.41 16.14 -13.48
C PRO A 115 -9.91 14.78 -12.95
N MET A 116 -10.49 14.80 -11.76
CA MET A 116 -11.16 13.63 -11.20
C MET A 116 -12.34 13.22 -12.08
N LYS A 117 -12.59 11.90 -12.17
CA LYS A 117 -13.82 11.40 -12.78
C LYS A 117 -15.02 12.00 -12.04
N LYS A 118 -16.00 12.50 -12.78
CA LYS A 118 -17.27 12.94 -12.21
C LYS A 118 -18.00 11.70 -11.68
N ASP A 119 -18.47 11.78 -10.44
CA ASP A 119 -19.38 10.79 -9.89
C ASP A 119 -20.62 10.75 -10.81
N LYS A 120 -20.96 9.56 -11.33
CA LYS A 120 -22.11 9.35 -12.24
C LYS A 120 -23.42 9.35 -11.47
#